data_AF-A0A8D9D413-F1
#
_entry.id   AF-A0A8D9D413-F1
#
_cell.length_a   1.000
_cell.length_b   1.000
_cell.length_c   1.000
_cell.angle_alpha   90.00
_cell.angle_beta   90.00
_cell.angle_gamma   90.00
#
_symmetry.space_group_name_H-M   'P 1'
#
loop_
_entity.id
_entity.type
_entity.pdbx_description
1 polymer ?
#
loop_
_entity_poly.entity_id
_entity_poly.type
_entity_poly.pdbx_seq_one_letter_code
_entity_poly.pdbx_strand_id
1 'polypeptide(L)'
;MESRILTIRTDAHLFFMTDICLFNRSGFHIFLYIYFHLVLLIAEKTGGKRKETIWRLLGLIKTGEIRVHENLEELSTGLVDYIAEISEASILKHGAFCIVLPGGSLISLMGKLIESLYNKIVDWDKWYVFWAEERAVGKSLDDSNYKLARDHLLRLSTHIYSINDRVSVGKAAAEYEFAIRQMVKKRTVTPSENSECPKFDLFLLGMGSDGQVASLFPNHSALEVKDDWVTHPTNSPKPPPERITFTLLVINSAANVAILATGASKANAIHFEI
;
A
#
# COMPACT_ATOMS: atom_id res chain seq x y z
N MET A 1 17.78 -36.74 -1.06
CA MET A 1 16.58 -37.17 -1.81
C MET A 1 15.96 -35.90 -2.36
N GLU A 2 15.84 -35.83 -3.67
CA GLU A 2 15.77 -34.63 -4.52
C GLU A 2 14.69 -33.61 -4.12
N SER A 3 15.08 -32.36 -3.89
CA SER A 3 14.15 -31.23 -3.81
C SER A 3 13.86 -30.73 -5.22
N ARG A 4 12.65 -31.01 -5.70
CA ARG A 4 12.11 -30.55 -6.98
C ARG A 4 11.95 -29.03 -6.94
N ILE A 5 12.64 -28.34 -7.85
CA ILE A 5 12.37 -26.94 -8.19
C ILE A 5 11.09 -26.93 -9.02
N LEU A 6 10.02 -26.31 -8.50
CA LEU A 6 8.81 -26.05 -9.29
C LEU A 6 8.93 -24.65 -9.91
N THR A 7 9.48 -24.60 -11.13
CA THR A 7 9.47 -23.38 -11.95
C THR A 7 8.09 -23.25 -12.59
N ILE A 8 7.28 -22.29 -12.15
CA ILE A 8 6.05 -21.93 -12.86
C ILE A 8 6.43 -20.89 -13.90
N ARG A 9 6.65 -21.33 -15.15
CA ARG A 9 6.49 -20.48 -16.33
C ARG A 9 5.01 -20.48 -16.69
N THR A 10 4.40 -19.31 -16.77
CA THR A 10 3.13 -19.17 -17.50
C THR A 10 3.42 -18.39 -18.77
N ASP A 11 3.34 -19.12 -19.89
CA ASP A 11 3.32 -18.51 -21.22
C ASP A 11 2.07 -17.64 -21.35
N ALA A 12 2.25 -16.51 -22.01
CA ALA A 12 1.18 -15.65 -22.45
C ALA A 12 0.15 -16.46 -23.27
N HIS A 13 -1.13 -16.12 -23.10
CA HIS A 13 -2.30 -16.68 -23.78
C HIS A 13 -2.90 -17.95 -23.16
N LEU A 14 -3.86 -17.77 -22.24
CA LEU A 14 -5.13 -18.53 -22.25
C LEU A 14 -6.16 -17.86 -21.32
N PHE A 15 -7.28 -17.45 -21.90
CA PHE A 15 -8.50 -17.03 -21.18
C PHE A 15 -9.16 -18.26 -20.54
N PHE A 16 -9.37 -18.26 -19.22
CA PHE A 16 -10.40 -19.09 -18.60
C PHE A 16 -11.09 -18.32 -17.46
N MET A 17 -12.42 -18.21 -17.58
CA MET A 17 -13.36 -17.91 -16.50
C MET A 17 -13.30 -19.05 -15.49
N THR A 18 -13.08 -18.72 -14.22
CA THR A 18 -13.34 -19.63 -13.12
C THR A 18 -14.22 -18.92 -12.11
N ASP A 19 -15.50 -19.35 -12.08
CA ASP A 19 -16.50 -18.92 -11.11
C ASP A 19 -16.14 -19.46 -9.72
N ILE A 20 -15.99 -18.57 -8.73
CA ILE A 20 -15.91 -18.96 -7.32
C ILE A 20 -17.18 -18.44 -6.64
N CYS A 21 -18.12 -19.36 -6.39
CA CYS A 21 -19.31 -19.12 -5.58
C CYS A 21 -18.94 -19.12 -4.09
N LEU A 22 -19.10 -17.98 -3.42
CA LEU A 22 -19.19 -17.94 -1.95
C LEU A 22 -20.67 -17.74 -1.57
N PHE A 23 -21.26 -18.75 -0.94
CA PHE A 23 -22.60 -18.67 -0.39
C PHE A 23 -22.58 -17.87 0.92
N ASN A 24 -23.39 -16.82 1.01
CA ASN A 24 -23.90 -16.33 2.29
C ASN A 24 -25.43 -16.44 2.28
N ARG A 25 -26.04 -16.66 3.46
CA ARG A 25 -27.45 -17.07 3.69
C ARG A 25 -28.53 -16.07 3.20
N SER A 26 -28.20 -15.09 2.38
CA SER A 26 -29.11 -14.03 1.92
C SER A 26 -29.20 -13.83 0.40
N GLY A 27 -28.53 -14.66 -0.42
CA GLY A 27 -28.87 -14.78 -1.84
C GLY A 27 -28.56 -13.57 -2.75
N PHE A 28 -27.55 -12.75 -2.46
CA PHE A 28 -27.06 -11.73 -3.38
C PHE A 28 -25.75 -12.15 -4.06
N HIS A 29 -25.70 -11.99 -5.39
CA HIS A 29 -24.50 -12.21 -6.20
C HIS A 29 -23.65 -10.94 -6.25
N ILE A 30 -22.38 -11.04 -5.84
CA ILE A 30 -21.37 -9.99 -6.02
C ILE A 30 -20.26 -10.59 -6.88
N PHE A 31 -20.01 -10.00 -8.05
CA PHE A 31 -18.87 -10.34 -8.90
C PHE A 31 -17.65 -9.51 -8.48
N LEU A 32 -16.50 -10.14 -8.27
CA LEU A 32 -15.25 -9.44 -7.97
C LEU A 32 -14.13 -9.97 -8.88
N TYR A 33 -13.68 -9.15 -9.81
CA TYR A 33 -12.52 -9.41 -10.67
C TYR A 33 -11.34 -8.59 -10.16
N ILE A 34 -10.24 -9.21 -9.76
CA ILE A 34 -9.03 -8.48 -9.34
C ILE A 34 -7.75 -9.15 -9.85
N TYR A 35 -6.83 -8.35 -10.40
CA TYR A 35 -5.50 -8.72 -10.90
C TYR A 35 -4.45 -7.80 -10.26
N PHE A 36 -3.57 -8.28 -9.36
CA PHE A 36 -2.42 -7.50 -8.86
C PHE A 36 -1.16 -8.34 -8.64
N HIS A 37 -0.01 -7.65 -8.64
CA HIS A 37 1.23 -8.08 -8.00
C HIS A 37 1.22 -7.55 -6.56
N LEU A 38 1.04 -8.44 -5.58
CA LEU A 38 1.17 -8.13 -4.15
C LEU A 38 2.56 -8.56 -3.67
N VAL A 39 3.25 -7.67 -2.96
CA VAL A 39 4.48 -8.02 -2.24
C VAL A 39 4.25 -7.88 -0.74
N LEU A 40 4.40 -8.98 0.01
CA LEU A 40 4.36 -8.95 1.46
C LEU A 40 5.78 -9.00 2.00
N LEU A 41 6.19 -7.94 2.69
CA LEU A 41 7.51 -7.83 3.31
C LEU A 41 7.37 -8.03 4.83
N ILE A 42 8.03 -9.07 5.36
CA ILE A 42 7.95 -9.45 6.77
C ILE A 42 9.32 -9.36 7.42
N ALA A 43 9.41 -8.68 8.57
CA ALA A 43 10.57 -8.79 9.48
C ALA A 43 10.18 -9.54 10.76
N GLU A 44 10.81 -10.67 11.01
CA GLU A 44 10.63 -11.48 12.22
C GLU A 44 11.81 -11.27 13.18
N LYS A 45 11.54 -10.87 14.43
CA LYS A 45 12.61 -10.65 15.42
C LYS A 45 13.15 -11.99 15.87
N THR A 46 14.40 -12.31 15.50
CA THR A 46 15.07 -13.56 15.85
C THR A 46 15.18 -13.74 17.37
N GLY A 47 14.42 -14.70 17.89
CA GLY A 47 14.35 -14.98 19.33
C GLY A 47 13.46 -16.16 19.69
N GLY A 48 13.57 -17.29 18.97
CA GLY A 48 12.87 -18.53 19.30
C GLY A 48 12.71 -19.46 18.08
N LYS A 49 13.07 -20.73 18.27
CA LYS A 49 13.10 -21.85 17.30
C LYS A 49 12.20 -21.73 16.05
N ARG A 50 12.87 -21.79 14.88
CA ARG A 50 12.35 -22.09 13.53
C ARG A 50 11.42 -23.31 13.49
N LYS A 51 10.29 -23.25 12.77
CA LYS A 51 10.11 -23.74 11.37
C LYS A 51 8.63 -23.91 10.98
N GLU A 52 8.36 -23.68 9.70
CA GLU A 52 7.19 -24.11 8.93
C GLU A 52 5.81 -23.63 9.43
N THR A 53 5.27 -22.58 8.79
CA THR A 53 3.99 -22.60 8.06
C THR A 53 3.68 -21.18 7.57
N ILE A 54 3.91 -20.90 6.29
CA ILE A 54 3.30 -19.74 5.61
C ILE A 54 2.81 -20.25 4.26
N TRP A 55 1.55 -20.69 4.20
CA TRP A 55 0.91 -21.10 2.96
C TRP A 55 -0.54 -20.64 2.90
N ARG A 56 -0.84 -19.91 1.80
CA ARG A 56 -2.13 -19.50 1.21
C ARG A 56 -2.82 -18.25 1.74
N LEU A 57 -2.31 -17.07 1.40
CA LEU A 57 -3.16 -15.87 1.31
C LEU A 57 -3.59 -15.68 -0.16
N LEU A 58 -4.91 -15.55 -0.34
CA LEU A 58 -5.61 -14.88 -1.44
C LEU A 58 -5.82 -15.69 -2.73
N GLY A 59 -6.95 -16.42 -2.77
CA GLY A 59 -7.58 -16.95 -3.99
C GLY A 59 -8.02 -15.89 -5.02
N LEU A 60 -7.49 -14.66 -4.93
CA LEU A 60 -7.71 -13.53 -5.83
C LEU A 60 -6.39 -12.90 -6.33
N ILE A 61 -5.24 -13.43 -5.90
CA ILE A 61 -3.92 -13.05 -6.42
C ILE A 61 -3.55 -13.97 -7.57
N LYS A 62 -3.32 -13.40 -8.76
CA LYS A 62 -2.73 -14.16 -9.87
C LYS A 62 -1.21 -14.31 -9.74
N THR A 63 -0.53 -13.37 -9.07
CA THR A 63 0.93 -13.32 -8.87
C THR A 63 1.26 -12.55 -7.59
N GLY A 64 1.92 -13.16 -6.62
CA GLY A 64 2.34 -12.49 -5.39
C GLY A 64 3.68 -13.02 -4.91
N GLU A 65 4.44 -12.17 -4.23
CA GLU A 65 5.75 -12.48 -3.67
C GLU A 65 5.76 -12.23 -2.15
N ILE A 66 6.36 -13.13 -1.39
CA ILE A 66 6.63 -12.91 0.04
C ILE A 66 8.14 -12.80 0.20
N ARG A 67 8.61 -11.68 0.76
CA ARG A 67 10.02 -11.51 1.14
C ARG A 67 10.12 -11.44 2.66
N VAL A 68 10.93 -12.32 3.22
CA VAL A 68 11.16 -12.41 4.68
C VAL A 68 12.58 -11.96 4.97
N HIS A 69 12.70 -11.07 5.95
CA HIS A 69 13.96 -10.47 6.38
C HIS A 69 14.21 -10.81 7.86
N GLU A 70 15.47 -10.98 8.25
CA GLU A 70 15.80 -11.40 9.62
C GLU A 70 15.66 -10.26 10.64
N ASN A 71 15.68 -9.01 10.18
CA ASN A 71 15.65 -7.83 11.02
C ASN A 71 15.15 -6.60 10.23
N LEU A 72 14.95 -5.49 10.96
CA LEU A 72 14.46 -4.24 10.38
C LEU A 72 15.46 -3.59 9.41
N GLU A 73 16.75 -3.82 9.59
CA GLU A 73 17.81 -3.23 8.77
C GLU A 73 17.82 -3.85 7.37
N GLU A 74 17.73 -5.18 7.29
CA GLU A 74 17.55 -5.93 6.04
C GLU A 74 16.23 -5.62 5.36
N LEU A 75 15.13 -5.54 6.12
CA LEU A 75 13.84 -5.14 5.59
C LEU A 75 13.91 -3.74 4.99
N SER A 76 14.56 -2.80 5.67
CA SER A 76 14.76 -1.44 5.18
C SER A 76 15.56 -1.42 3.87
N THR A 77 16.66 -2.17 3.80
CA THR A 77 17.45 -2.28 2.55
C THR A 77 16.60 -2.88 1.41
N GLY A 78 15.94 -4.02 1.64
CA GLY A 78 15.15 -4.69 0.62
C GLY A 78 13.92 -3.88 0.17
N LEU A 79 13.30 -3.12 1.08
CA LEU A 79 12.24 -2.18 0.74
C LEU A 79 12.76 -1.06 -0.16
N VAL A 80 13.90 -0.47 0.18
CA VAL A 80 14.46 0.66 -0.57
C VAL A 80 14.94 0.22 -1.95
N ASP A 81 15.55 -0.96 -2.08
CA ASP A 81 15.90 -1.56 -3.38
C ASP A 81 14.64 -1.76 -4.25
N TYR A 82 13.57 -2.31 -3.67
CA TYR A 82 12.30 -2.52 -4.38
C TYR A 82 11.66 -1.21 -4.83
N ILE A 83 11.67 -0.17 -3.99
CA ILE A 83 11.17 1.16 -4.36
C ILE A 83 12.00 1.75 -5.50
N ALA A 84 13.33 1.65 -5.43
CA ALA A 84 14.22 2.17 -6.46
C ALA A 84 14.00 1.48 -7.82
N GLU A 85 13.84 0.15 -7.81
CA GLU A 85 13.53 -0.64 -9.01
C GLU A 85 12.20 -0.22 -9.65
N ILE A 86 11.12 -0.11 -8.87
CA ILE A 86 9.82 0.33 -9.41
C ILE A 86 9.89 1.77 -9.89
N SER A 87 10.57 2.65 -9.14
CA SER A 87 10.77 4.04 -9.53
C SER A 87 11.42 4.13 -10.90
N GLU A 88 12.56 3.46 -11.10
CA GLU A 88 13.27 3.45 -12.38
C GLU A 88 12.38 2.92 -13.51
N ALA A 89 11.74 1.76 -13.30
CA ALA A 89 10.86 1.15 -14.31
C ALA A 89 9.66 2.05 -14.68
N SER A 90 9.07 2.74 -13.71
CA SER A 90 7.92 3.63 -13.93
C SER A 90 8.32 4.88 -14.68
N ILE A 91 9.44 5.49 -14.30
CA ILE A 91 9.99 6.68 -14.95
C ILE A 91 10.38 6.36 -16.40
N LEU A 92 11.02 5.22 -16.66
CA LEU A 92 11.33 4.79 -18.02
C LEU A 92 10.07 4.54 -18.86
N LYS A 93 9.01 4.00 -18.26
CA LYS A 93 7.78 3.64 -18.96
C LYS A 93 6.90 4.83 -19.30
N HIS A 94 6.72 5.77 -18.36
CA HIS A 94 5.74 6.86 -18.52
C HIS A 94 6.20 8.23 -17.98
N GLY A 95 7.45 8.34 -17.55
CA GLY A 95 8.08 9.63 -17.23
C GLY A 95 7.80 10.18 -15.85
N ALA A 96 7.11 9.43 -14.98
CA ALA A 96 6.85 9.77 -13.59
C ALA A 96 6.91 8.51 -12.71
N PHE A 97 7.04 8.71 -11.40
CA PHE A 97 6.83 7.67 -10.40
C PHE A 97 5.86 8.18 -9.34
N CYS A 98 4.66 7.59 -9.30
CA CYS A 98 3.60 7.97 -8.37
C CYS A 98 3.53 6.96 -7.22
N ILE A 99 4.03 7.36 -6.05
CA ILE A 99 4.12 6.52 -4.85
C ILE A 99 3.14 6.99 -3.79
N VAL A 100 2.44 6.03 -3.16
CA VAL A 100 1.61 6.27 -1.99
C VAL A 100 2.32 5.74 -0.75
N LEU A 101 2.63 6.65 0.18
CA LEU A 101 3.32 6.35 1.42
C LEU A 101 2.38 5.69 2.45
N PRO A 102 2.89 4.77 3.29
CA PRO A 102 2.11 4.18 4.35
C PRO A 102 1.95 5.19 5.51
N GLY A 103 1.13 4.84 6.49
CA GLY A 103 1.13 5.51 7.79
C GLY A 103 2.12 4.90 8.79
N GLY A 104 2.37 5.62 9.88
CA GLY A 104 3.09 5.13 11.06
C GLY A 104 4.61 4.97 10.87
N SER A 105 5.22 4.22 11.79
CA SER A 105 6.69 4.10 11.89
C SER A 105 7.35 3.43 10.69
N LEU A 106 6.59 2.79 9.80
CA LEU A 106 7.16 2.17 8.59
C LEU A 106 7.75 3.19 7.62
N ILE A 107 7.30 4.45 7.70
CA ILE A 107 7.89 5.57 6.94
C ILE A 107 9.39 5.69 7.25
N SER A 108 9.84 5.40 8.49
CA SER A 108 11.25 5.52 8.83
C SER A 108 12.13 4.44 8.17
N LEU A 109 11.56 3.31 7.76
CA LEU A 109 12.30 2.25 7.03
C LEU A 109 12.71 2.69 5.63
N MET A 110 12.06 3.73 5.09
CA MET A 110 12.38 4.33 3.80
C MET A 110 13.51 5.36 3.91
N GLY A 111 14.00 5.67 5.11
CA GLY A 111 15.00 6.73 5.35
C GLY A 111 16.31 6.52 4.57
N LYS A 112 16.67 5.28 4.22
CA LYS A 112 17.86 5.01 3.41
C LYS A 112 17.79 5.59 1.99
N LEU A 113 16.59 5.88 1.45
CA LEU A 113 16.42 6.50 0.13
C LEU A 113 17.13 7.86 0.03
N ILE A 114 17.22 8.60 1.14
CA ILE A 114 17.87 9.92 1.15
C ILE A 114 19.38 9.85 1.45
N GLU A 115 19.92 8.66 1.69
CA GLU A 115 21.36 8.44 1.87
C GLU A 115 22.11 8.47 0.53
N SER A 116 23.43 8.72 0.59
CA SER A 116 24.24 9.13 -0.57
C SER A 116 24.28 8.13 -1.73
N LEU A 117 24.04 6.84 -1.48
CA LEU A 117 24.00 5.80 -2.51
C LEU A 117 22.70 5.86 -3.33
N TYR A 118 21.54 5.83 -2.67
CA TYR A 118 20.24 5.84 -3.34
C TYR A 118 19.87 7.22 -3.89
N ASN A 119 20.27 8.29 -3.22
CA ASN A 119 20.01 9.65 -3.68
C ASN A 119 20.61 9.94 -5.08
N LYS A 120 21.67 9.22 -5.49
CA LYS A 120 22.25 9.37 -6.84
C LYS A 120 21.53 8.56 -7.92
N ILE A 121 20.74 7.58 -7.50
CA ILE A 121 20.04 6.63 -8.39
C ILE A 121 18.59 7.09 -8.60
N VAL A 122 17.99 7.64 -7.55
CA VAL A 122 16.60 8.08 -7.54
C VAL A 122 16.45 9.47 -8.16
N ASP A 123 15.67 9.58 -9.23
CA ASP A 123 15.30 10.86 -9.85
C ASP A 123 14.10 11.49 -9.14
N TRP A 124 14.37 12.20 -8.05
CA TRP A 124 13.35 12.83 -7.20
C TRP A 124 12.46 13.86 -7.90
N ASP A 125 12.92 14.44 -9.01
CA ASP A 125 12.12 15.37 -9.82
C ASP A 125 10.98 14.67 -10.56
N LYS A 126 11.03 13.34 -10.66
CA LYS A 126 9.96 12.53 -11.26
C LYS A 126 9.05 11.87 -10.23
N TRP A 127 9.32 12.05 -8.94
CA TRP A 127 8.54 11.46 -7.86
C TRP A 127 7.33 12.33 -7.50
N TYR A 128 6.15 11.71 -7.51
CA TYR A 128 4.89 12.27 -7.06
C TYR A 128 4.42 11.49 -5.82
N VAL A 129 4.40 12.17 -4.68
CA VAL A 129 4.26 11.54 -3.37
C VAL A 129 2.88 11.82 -2.77
N PHE A 130 2.20 10.73 -2.38
CA PHE A 130 0.85 10.70 -1.81
C PHE A 130 0.85 9.93 -0.47
N TRP A 131 -0.27 9.93 0.26
CA TRP A 131 -0.42 9.24 1.55
C TRP A 131 -1.60 8.28 1.52
N ALA A 132 -1.37 7.05 1.98
CA ALA A 132 -2.39 6.02 2.14
C ALA A 132 -3.51 6.47 3.08
N GLU A 133 -3.09 7.12 4.17
CA GLU A 133 -3.94 7.67 5.22
C GLU A 133 -3.26 8.85 5.91
N GLU A 134 -4.08 9.69 6.55
CA GLU A 134 -3.61 10.69 7.52
C GLU A 134 -4.60 10.79 8.69
N ARG A 135 -4.03 11.15 9.83
CA ARG A 135 -4.71 11.43 11.08
C ARG A 135 -5.21 12.87 11.01
N ALA A 136 -6.44 13.13 11.43
CA ALA A 136 -7.01 14.47 11.42
C ALA A 136 -6.41 15.37 12.51
N VAL A 137 -5.12 15.66 12.39
CA VAL A 137 -4.29 16.40 13.32
C VAL A 137 -3.41 17.37 12.54
N GLY A 138 -2.90 18.41 13.20
CA GLY A 138 -1.98 19.34 12.56
C GLY A 138 -0.69 18.65 12.09
N LYS A 139 -0.16 19.05 10.93
CA LYS A 139 1.05 18.51 10.29
C LYS A 139 2.34 18.66 11.11
N SER A 140 2.31 19.42 12.21
CA SER A 140 3.42 19.56 13.15
C SER A 140 3.31 18.66 14.37
N LEU A 141 2.18 17.96 14.54
CA LEU A 141 1.94 17.06 15.67
C LEU A 141 2.49 15.67 15.40
N ASP A 142 2.88 14.96 16.46
CA ASP A 142 3.60 13.69 16.38
C ASP A 142 2.79 12.56 15.75
N ASP A 143 1.45 12.65 15.79
CA ASP A 143 0.55 11.67 15.18
C ASP A 143 0.44 11.80 13.64
N SER A 144 0.96 12.89 13.05
CA SER A 144 0.86 13.14 11.61
C SER A 144 1.84 12.29 10.80
N ASN A 145 1.29 11.52 9.85
CA ASN A 145 2.07 10.77 8.87
C ASN A 145 2.86 11.71 7.95
N TYR A 146 2.34 12.90 7.65
CA TYR A 146 3.08 13.94 6.93
C TYR A 146 4.32 14.39 7.70
N LYS A 147 4.21 14.65 9.01
CA LYS A 147 5.36 15.02 9.85
C LYS A 147 6.44 13.96 9.79
N LEU A 148 6.06 12.69 9.98
CA LEU A 148 6.98 11.56 9.91
C LEU A 148 7.71 11.48 8.56
N ALA A 149 6.97 11.59 7.46
CA ALA A 149 7.57 11.59 6.12
C ALA A 149 8.48 12.79 5.91
N ARG A 150 8.10 13.99 6.36
CA ARG A 150 8.93 15.20 6.27
C ARG A 150 10.26 15.03 6.99
N ASP A 151 10.23 14.44 8.18
CA ASP A 151 11.41 14.30 9.03
C ASP A 151 12.36 13.19 8.50
N HIS A 152 11.85 12.19 7.76
CA HIS A 152 12.64 11.03 7.31
C HIS A 152 12.90 10.92 5.79
N LEU A 153 12.07 11.51 4.93
CA LEU A 153 12.07 11.21 3.49
C LEU A 153 11.94 12.44 2.58
N LEU A 154 11.07 13.40 2.91
CA LEU A 154 10.61 14.40 1.93
C LEU A 154 11.58 15.56 1.66
N ARG A 155 12.79 15.54 2.21
CA ARG A 155 13.75 16.65 2.02
C ARG A 155 14.18 16.83 0.56
N LEU A 156 13.98 15.82 -0.28
CA LEU A 156 14.47 15.77 -1.66
C LEU A 156 13.35 15.74 -2.71
N SER A 157 12.08 15.51 -2.32
CA SER A 157 10.97 15.42 -3.27
C SER A 157 10.34 16.79 -3.54
N THR A 158 10.04 17.06 -4.82
CA THR A 158 9.47 18.32 -5.28
C THR A 158 7.94 18.28 -5.43
N HIS A 159 7.35 17.10 -5.70
CA HIS A 159 5.91 16.96 -5.96
C HIS A 159 5.17 16.25 -4.82
N ILE A 160 4.84 17.00 -3.77
CA ILE A 160 4.22 16.47 -2.55
C ILE A 160 2.71 16.80 -2.51
N TYR A 161 1.88 15.77 -2.53
CA TYR A 161 0.42 15.86 -2.43
C TYR A 161 -0.02 15.35 -1.06
N SER A 162 0.05 16.23 -0.07
CA SER A 162 -0.35 15.94 1.32
C SER A 162 -1.80 16.34 1.60
N ILE A 163 -2.45 15.61 2.50
CA ILE A 163 -3.82 15.87 2.94
C ILE A 163 -3.88 17.22 3.70
N ASN A 164 -4.94 17.99 3.53
CA ASN A 164 -5.09 19.31 4.16
C ASN A 164 -5.48 19.17 5.64
N ASP A 165 -4.69 19.74 6.55
CA ASP A 165 -4.88 19.70 8.02
C ASP A 165 -5.57 20.95 8.59
N ARG A 166 -6.01 21.88 7.74
CA ARG A 166 -6.59 23.18 8.13
C ARG A 166 -8.10 23.28 7.88
N VAL A 167 -8.71 22.21 7.41
CA VAL A 167 -10.14 22.13 7.09
C VAL A 167 -10.77 20.92 7.78
N SER A 168 -12.10 20.83 7.80
CA SER A 168 -12.79 19.65 8.33
C SER A 168 -12.41 18.38 7.54
N VAL A 169 -12.45 17.23 8.19
CA VAL A 169 -12.03 15.96 7.58
C VAL A 169 -12.76 15.59 6.30
N GLY A 170 -14.07 15.85 6.22
CA GLY A 170 -14.84 15.64 4.99
C GLY A 170 -14.37 16.55 3.86
N LYS A 171 -14.05 17.82 4.15
CA LYS A 171 -13.49 18.74 3.16
C LYS A 171 -12.07 18.35 2.76
N ALA A 172 -11.24 17.92 3.71
CA ALA A 172 -9.89 17.44 3.44
C ALA A 172 -9.89 16.22 2.51
N ALA A 173 -10.79 15.26 2.75
CA ALA A 173 -10.96 14.09 1.89
C ALA A 173 -11.40 14.47 0.46
N ALA A 174 -12.40 15.35 0.35
CA ALA A 174 -12.88 15.84 -0.96
C ALA A 174 -11.79 16.62 -1.73
N GLU A 175 -11.04 17.50 -1.05
CA GLU A 175 -9.91 18.22 -1.66
C GLU A 175 -8.81 17.27 -2.10
N TYR A 176 -8.52 16.24 -1.31
CA TYR A 176 -7.50 15.24 -1.62
C TYR A 176 -7.88 14.41 -2.85
N GLU A 177 -9.10 13.88 -2.86
CA GLU A 177 -9.65 13.18 -4.02
C GLU A 177 -9.65 14.05 -5.27
N PHE A 178 -10.10 15.31 -5.16
CA PHE A 178 -10.11 16.24 -6.28
C PHE A 178 -8.71 16.45 -6.86
N ALA A 179 -7.69 16.64 -6.01
CA ALA A 179 -6.31 16.79 -6.46
C ALA A 179 -5.85 15.56 -7.26
N ILE A 180 -6.14 14.35 -6.78
CA ILE A 180 -5.77 13.09 -7.45
C ILE A 180 -6.52 12.94 -8.78
N ARG A 181 -7.82 13.28 -8.83
CA ARG A 181 -8.59 13.32 -10.08
C ARG A 181 -7.97 14.26 -11.11
N GLN A 182 -7.46 15.42 -10.69
CA GLN A 182 -6.73 16.31 -11.60
C GLN A 182 -5.43 15.69 -12.11
N MET A 183 -4.71 14.95 -11.27
CA MET A 183 -3.48 14.27 -11.67
C MET A 183 -3.74 13.14 -12.68
N VAL A 184 -4.83 12.40 -12.49
CA VAL A 184 -5.29 11.39 -13.47
C VAL A 184 -5.69 12.05 -14.79
N LYS A 185 -6.45 13.15 -14.73
CA LYS A 185 -6.85 13.91 -15.93
C LYS A 185 -5.65 14.45 -16.71
N LYS A 186 -4.61 14.90 -16.01
CA LYS A 186 -3.33 15.36 -16.61
C LYS A 186 -2.41 14.21 -17.04
N ARG A 187 -2.80 12.95 -16.81
CA ARG A 187 -2.00 11.75 -17.10
C ARG A 187 -0.67 11.68 -16.35
N THR A 188 -0.52 12.44 -15.27
CA THR A 188 0.64 12.31 -14.38
C THR A 188 0.51 11.05 -13.52
N VAL A 189 -0.69 10.79 -13.00
CA VAL A 189 -1.07 9.48 -12.48
C VAL A 189 -1.78 8.73 -13.59
N THR A 190 -1.30 7.52 -13.91
CA THR A 190 -1.92 6.71 -14.97
C THR A 190 -3.32 6.27 -14.53
N PRO A 191 -4.38 6.38 -15.36
CA PRO A 191 -5.66 5.78 -15.03
C PRO A 191 -5.61 4.26 -15.19
N SER A 192 -6.32 3.55 -14.30
CA SER A 192 -6.59 2.13 -14.47
C SER A 192 -7.46 1.89 -15.70
N GLU A 193 -7.13 0.86 -16.49
CA GLU A 193 -7.83 0.50 -17.73
C GLU A 193 -9.30 0.13 -17.50
N ASN A 194 -9.64 -0.35 -16.30
CA ASN A 194 -10.95 -0.95 -16.00
C ASN A 194 -11.88 -0.10 -15.14
N SER A 195 -11.39 0.96 -14.48
CA SER A 195 -12.16 1.66 -13.45
C SER A 195 -11.97 3.18 -13.39
N GLU A 196 -11.20 3.77 -14.32
CA GLU A 196 -10.78 5.18 -14.31
C GLU A 196 -10.09 5.65 -13.01
N CYS A 197 -9.90 4.75 -12.04
CA CYS A 197 -9.23 5.00 -10.77
C CYS A 197 -7.74 5.28 -10.99
N PRO A 198 -7.09 6.00 -10.07
CA PRO A 198 -5.66 6.24 -10.16
C PRO A 198 -4.91 4.91 -10.03
N LYS A 199 -4.12 4.57 -11.04
CA LYS A 199 -3.17 3.47 -11.01
C LYS A 199 -1.81 4.02 -10.57
N PHE A 200 -1.64 4.11 -9.25
CA PHE A 200 -0.35 4.43 -8.64
C PHE A 200 0.67 3.35 -8.96
N ASP A 201 1.94 3.72 -9.13
CA ASP A 201 3.00 2.77 -9.47
C ASP A 201 3.33 1.85 -8.30
N LEU A 202 3.37 2.43 -7.09
CA LEU A 202 3.60 1.69 -5.85
C LEU A 202 2.73 2.24 -4.72
N PHE A 203 1.94 1.35 -4.12
CA PHE A 203 1.12 1.64 -2.96
C PHE A 203 1.69 0.90 -1.75
N LEU A 204 2.29 1.65 -0.81
CA LEU A 204 2.85 1.09 0.41
C LEU A 204 1.81 1.11 1.53
N LEU A 205 1.69 -0.01 2.23
CA LEU A 205 0.76 -0.18 3.34
C LEU A 205 1.49 -0.75 4.56
N GLY A 206 1.11 -0.26 5.74
CA GLY A 206 1.38 -0.96 6.99
C GLY A 206 0.21 -1.84 7.39
N MET A 207 0.49 -2.88 8.17
CA MET A 207 -0.55 -3.74 8.72
C MET A 207 -0.68 -3.59 10.25
N GLY A 208 -1.92 -3.45 10.72
CA GLY A 208 -2.29 -3.55 12.13
C GLY A 208 -2.16 -4.96 12.70
N SER A 209 -2.12 -5.09 14.03
CA SER A 209 -2.17 -6.41 14.69
C SER A 209 -3.55 -7.07 14.58
N ASP A 210 -4.54 -6.27 14.20
CA ASP A 210 -5.92 -6.60 13.86
C ASP A 210 -6.13 -6.77 12.36
N GLY A 211 -5.07 -6.72 11.54
CA GLY A 211 -5.18 -6.86 10.08
C GLY A 211 -5.62 -5.59 9.35
N GLN A 212 -5.83 -4.47 10.06
CA GLN A 212 -6.16 -3.20 9.39
C GLN A 212 -5.04 -2.82 8.39
N VAL A 213 -5.42 -2.19 7.29
CA VAL A 213 -4.50 -1.51 6.37
C VAL A 213 -4.97 -0.07 6.17
N ALA A 214 -4.03 0.88 6.17
CA ALA A 214 -4.39 2.30 6.29
C ALA A 214 -5.40 2.50 7.45
N SER A 215 -6.43 3.32 7.24
CA SER A 215 -7.52 3.51 8.22
C SER A 215 -8.74 2.65 7.89
N LEU A 216 -8.53 1.51 7.24
CA LEU A 216 -9.57 0.52 6.92
C LEU A 216 -9.49 -0.62 7.95
N PHE A 217 -10.34 -0.52 8.97
CA PHE A 217 -10.38 -1.45 10.09
C PHE A 217 -11.38 -2.59 9.82
N PRO A 218 -11.12 -3.81 10.33
CA PRO A 218 -12.09 -4.90 10.23
C PRO A 218 -13.45 -4.50 10.79
N ASN A 219 -14.52 -4.90 10.10
CA ASN A 219 -15.92 -4.61 10.46
C ASN A 219 -16.26 -3.11 10.57
N HIS A 220 -15.49 -2.23 9.93
CA HIS A 220 -15.75 -0.80 9.87
C HIS A 220 -16.46 -0.40 8.58
N SER A 221 -17.42 0.51 8.64
CA SER A 221 -18.21 0.98 7.48
C SER A 221 -17.37 1.61 6.37
N ALA A 222 -16.15 2.04 6.67
CA ALA A 222 -15.19 2.55 5.69
C ALA A 222 -14.78 1.50 4.64
N LEU A 223 -14.89 0.20 4.95
CA LEU A 223 -14.68 -0.89 4.00
C LEU A 223 -15.81 -1.03 2.97
N GLU A 224 -16.99 -0.46 3.25
CA GLU A 224 -18.18 -0.58 2.41
C GLU A 224 -18.28 0.52 1.34
N VAL A 225 -17.37 1.50 1.36
CA VAL A 225 -17.31 2.61 0.39
C VAL A 225 -16.83 2.08 -0.97
N LYS A 226 -17.67 2.21 -2.01
CA LYS A 226 -17.43 1.63 -3.34
C LYS A 226 -17.18 2.64 -4.45
N ASP A 227 -17.66 3.87 -4.31
CA ASP A 227 -17.69 4.85 -5.41
C ASP A 227 -16.67 5.99 -5.22
N ASP A 228 -16.30 6.29 -3.97
CA ASP A 228 -15.34 7.33 -3.64
C ASP A 228 -13.90 6.80 -3.66
N TRP A 229 -12.96 7.66 -4.04
CA TRP A 229 -11.53 7.32 -4.03
C TRP A 229 -10.93 7.51 -2.62
N VAL A 230 -11.45 8.49 -1.88
CA VAL A 230 -11.00 8.83 -0.53
C VAL A 230 -12.21 8.91 0.40
N THR A 231 -12.09 8.33 1.59
CA THR A 231 -13.11 8.40 2.65
C THR A 231 -12.52 8.97 3.95
N HIS A 232 -13.40 9.31 4.90
CA HIS A 232 -13.03 9.99 6.14
C HIS A 232 -13.74 9.40 7.36
N PRO A 233 -13.29 8.23 7.87
CA PRO A 233 -13.93 7.66 9.06
C PRO A 233 -13.70 8.58 10.27
N THR A 234 -14.78 8.82 11.02
CA THR A 234 -14.78 9.71 12.21
C THR A 234 -14.83 8.94 13.53
N ASN A 235 -14.86 7.61 13.46
CA ASN A 235 -15.06 6.69 14.58
C ASN A 235 -14.02 5.56 14.57
N SER A 236 -12.78 5.86 14.15
CA SER A 236 -11.68 4.90 14.19
C SER A 236 -11.55 4.29 15.58
N PRO A 237 -11.41 2.96 15.70
CA PRO A 237 -11.24 2.29 17.00
C PRO A 237 -9.87 2.57 17.64
N LYS A 238 -8.95 3.26 16.93
CA LYS A 238 -7.64 3.67 17.45
C LYS A 238 -7.52 5.19 17.38
N PRO A 239 -7.07 5.87 18.44
CA PRO A 239 -6.99 7.32 18.47
C PRO A 239 -5.94 7.87 17.49
N PRO A 240 -6.10 9.10 16.97
CA PRO A 240 -7.34 9.88 16.95
C PRO A 240 -8.51 9.20 16.19
N PRO A 241 -9.79 9.47 16.51
CA PRO A 241 -10.90 8.79 15.85
C PRO A 241 -11.10 9.23 14.40
N GLU A 242 -10.75 10.48 14.10
CA GLU A 242 -10.89 11.06 12.77
C GLU A 242 -9.67 10.78 11.88
N ARG A 243 -9.95 10.34 10.65
CA ARG A 243 -8.98 9.94 9.64
C ARG A 243 -9.41 10.37 8.26
N ILE A 244 -8.44 10.44 7.35
CA ILE A 244 -8.64 10.50 5.90
C ILE A 244 -7.87 9.33 5.31
N THR A 245 -8.47 8.54 4.42
CA THR A 245 -7.84 7.33 3.87
C THR A 245 -8.32 7.04 2.46
N PHE A 246 -7.45 6.44 1.66
CA PHE A 246 -7.89 5.80 0.42
C PHE A 246 -8.85 4.64 0.70
N THR A 247 -9.78 4.42 -0.22
CA THR A 247 -10.70 3.29 -0.21
C THR A 247 -10.05 2.05 -0.83
N LEU A 248 -10.67 0.87 -0.62
CA LEU A 248 -10.22 -0.36 -1.26
C LEU A 248 -10.26 -0.27 -2.79
N LEU A 249 -11.18 0.53 -3.36
CA LEU A 249 -11.26 0.76 -4.79
C LEU A 249 -9.92 1.26 -5.36
N VAL A 250 -9.29 2.23 -4.69
CA VAL A 250 -8.04 2.85 -5.15
C VAL A 250 -6.81 2.00 -4.81
N ILE A 251 -6.81 1.38 -3.63
CA ILE A 251 -5.74 0.43 -3.26
C ILE A 251 -5.69 -0.70 -4.29
N ASN A 252 -6.86 -1.26 -4.61
CA ASN A 252 -7.07 -2.28 -5.62
C ASN A 252 -7.09 -1.69 -7.04
N SER A 253 -6.48 -0.55 -7.33
CA SER A 253 -6.21 -0.11 -8.70
C SER A 253 -4.73 0.18 -8.96
N ALA A 254 -3.88 0.12 -7.93
CA ALA A 254 -2.44 0.35 -8.05
C ALA A 254 -1.75 -0.74 -8.89
N ALA A 255 -0.64 -0.39 -9.55
CA ALA A 255 0.14 -1.35 -10.31
C ALA A 255 0.83 -2.38 -9.38
N ASN A 256 1.39 -1.89 -8.27
CA ASN A 256 2.01 -2.68 -7.22
C ASN A 256 1.47 -2.26 -5.85
N VAL A 257 1.12 -3.24 -5.02
CA VAL A 257 0.80 -3.02 -3.61
C VAL A 257 1.83 -3.77 -2.77
N ALA A 258 2.47 -3.07 -1.84
CA ALA A 258 3.39 -3.69 -0.89
C ALA A 258 2.90 -3.49 0.54
N ILE A 259 2.70 -4.60 1.25
CA ILE A 259 2.29 -4.60 2.66
C ILE A 259 3.52 -4.90 3.51
N LEU A 260 3.80 -4.02 4.46
CA LEU A 260 4.89 -4.19 5.42
C LEU A 260 4.31 -4.62 6.76
N ALA A 261 4.78 -5.77 7.23
CA ALA A 261 4.41 -6.34 8.52
C ALA A 261 5.65 -6.60 9.37
N THR A 262 5.80 -5.85 10.46
CA THR A 262 6.95 -5.97 11.35
C THR A 262 6.53 -6.34 12.76
N GLY A 263 7.20 -7.34 13.33
CA GLY A 263 7.04 -7.73 14.73
C GLY A 263 6.01 -8.84 14.97
N ALA A 264 6.24 -9.62 16.04
CA ALA A 264 5.49 -10.83 16.33
C ALA A 264 3.98 -10.60 16.55
N SER A 265 3.57 -9.41 16.99
CA SER A 265 2.15 -9.07 17.18
C SER A 265 1.33 -9.07 15.88
N LYS A 266 1.98 -9.10 14.72
CA LYS A 266 1.34 -9.18 13.40
C LYS A 266 1.12 -10.62 12.95
N ALA A 267 1.79 -11.60 13.56
CA ALA A 267 1.76 -13.00 13.12
C ALA A 267 0.33 -13.55 13.06
N ASN A 268 -0.49 -13.26 14.06
CA ASN A 268 -1.89 -13.70 14.06
C ASN A 268 -2.71 -13.04 12.95
N ALA A 269 -2.55 -11.74 12.70
CA ALA A 269 -3.24 -11.07 11.59
C ALA A 269 -2.82 -11.64 10.23
N ILE A 270 -1.53 -11.98 10.07
CA ILE A 270 -1.04 -12.69 8.89
C ILE A 270 -1.69 -14.08 8.81
N HIS A 271 -1.87 -14.78 9.94
CA HIS A 271 -2.41 -16.13 9.98
C HIS A 271 -3.94 -16.20 9.82
N PHE A 272 -4.70 -15.21 10.30
CA PHE A 272 -6.18 -15.22 10.27
C PHE A 272 -6.77 -14.96 8.88
N GLU A 273 -6.00 -14.37 7.98
CA GLU A 273 -6.42 -14.01 6.62
C GLU A 273 -5.90 -15.01 5.56
N ILE A 274 -5.24 -16.09 6.00
CA ILE A 274 -4.71 -17.21 5.20
C ILE A 274 -5.72 -18.37 5.15
#